data_AF-A0A382NRD3-F1
#
_entry.id   AF-A0A382NRD3-F1
#
_cell.length_a   1.000
_cell.length_b   1.000
_cell.length_c   1.000
_cell.angle_alpha   90.00
_cell.angle_beta   90.00
_cell.angle_gamma   90.00
#
_symmetry.space_group_name_H-M   'P 1'
#
loop_
_entity.id
_entity.type
_entity.pdbx_description
1 polymer ?
#
loop_
_entity_poly.entity_id
_entity_poly.type
_entity_poly.pdbx_seq_one_letter_code
_entity_poly.pdbx_strand_id
1 'polypeptide(L)'
;MDSENDGVQPLRRAVGGKPMDYASSGVDIDAEGRAVESLIGALGSSVRAPGQKGAPVPLPGGFGGIVEFGDSRLALATDGVGSKLQLATQTGRLEGVGIDCIAMNVNDL
;
A
#
# COMPACT_ATOMS: atom_id res chain seq x y z
N MET A 1 44.52 -27.35 -41.51
CA MET A 1 45.14 -27.26 -40.18
C MET A 1 45.04 -25.82 -39.74
N ASP A 2 43.86 -25.22 -39.82
CA ASP A 2 42.64 -25.46 -39.00
C ASP A 2 42.60 -24.28 -38.01
N SER A 3 41.87 -23.23 -38.37
CA SER A 3 40.45 -23.04 -38.06
C SER A 3 40.27 -22.35 -36.71
N GLU A 4 39.65 -21.18 -36.78
CA GLU A 4 38.66 -20.69 -35.81
C GLU A 4 39.11 -20.62 -34.34
N ASN A 5 39.33 -19.41 -33.84
CA ASN A 5 38.87 -19.12 -32.49
C ASN A 5 38.03 -17.84 -32.53
N ASP A 6 36.74 -18.11 -32.49
CA ASP A 6 35.61 -17.21 -32.66
C ASP A 6 35.66 -15.96 -31.81
N GLY A 7 35.21 -14.87 -32.45
CA GLY A 7 34.84 -13.65 -31.76
C GLY A 7 33.79 -13.93 -30.71
N VAL A 8 34.19 -13.85 -29.44
CA VAL A 8 33.25 -13.76 -28.33
C VAL A 8 32.60 -12.38 -28.39
N GLN A 9 31.51 -12.26 -29.15
CA GLN A 9 30.63 -11.11 -29.01
C GLN A 9 29.93 -11.23 -27.66
N PRO A 10 29.90 -10.16 -26.84
CA PRO A 10 29.13 -10.18 -25.61
C PRO A 10 27.66 -10.36 -25.98
N LEU A 11 27.04 -11.42 -25.45
CA LEU A 11 25.59 -11.61 -25.45
C LEU A 11 24.93 -10.51 -24.61
N ARG A 12 24.91 -9.26 -25.11
CA ARG A 12 23.91 -8.29 -24.73
C ARG A 12 22.61 -8.74 -25.40
N ARG A 13 21.91 -9.66 -24.75
CA ARG A 13 20.48 -9.81 -24.95
C ARG A 13 19.87 -8.47 -24.58
N ALA A 14 19.61 -7.63 -25.58
CA ALA A 14 18.72 -6.50 -25.43
C ALA A 14 17.39 -7.10 -24.97
N VAL A 15 17.11 -7.01 -23.67
CA VAL A 15 15.75 -7.16 -23.18
C VAL A 15 15.03 -5.92 -23.72
N GLY A 16 14.53 -6.04 -24.95
CA GLY A 16 13.60 -5.10 -25.56
C GLY A 16 12.23 -5.23 -24.89
N GLY A 17 12.20 -5.03 -23.57
CA GLY A 17 10.97 -4.83 -22.83
C GLY A 17 10.67 -3.34 -22.83
N LYS A 18 9.40 -2.98 -23.02
CA LYS A 18 8.93 -1.62 -22.74
C LYS A 18 9.46 -1.18 -21.36
N PRO A 19 9.84 0.11 -21.18
CA PRO A 19 10.13 0.62 -19.85
C PRO A 19 8.97 0.23 -18.91
N MET A 20 9.27 -0.54 -17.86
CA MET A 20 8.29 -0.94 -16.88
C MET A 20 8.28 0.13 -15.78
N ASP A 21 7.21 0.89 -15.68
CA ASP A 21 6.94 1.71 -14.51
C ASP A 21 6.12 0.92 -13.48
N TYR A 22 6.17 1.33 -12.22
CA TYR A 22 5.41 0.68 -11.15
C TYR A 22 3.89 0.75 -11.42
N ALA A 23 3.43 1.82 -12.07
CA ALA A 23 2.06 1.99 -12.54
C ALA A 23 1.59 0.87 -13.48
N SER A 24 2.45 0.38 -14.38
CA SER A 24 2.13 -0.72 -15.29
C SER A 24 1.92 -2.06 -14.58
N SER A 25 2.38 -2.19 -13.33
CA SER A 25 2.06 -3.34 -12.46
C SER A 25 0.70 -3.22 -11.77
N GLY A 26 -0.02 -2.12 -12.00
CA GLY A 26 -1.31 -1.82 -11.39
C GLY A 26 -1.24 -0.91 -10.16
N VAL A 27 -0.08 -0.31 -9.86
CA VAL A 27 0.12 0.54 -8.68
C VAL A 27 0.58 1.94 -9.11
N ASP A 28 -0.39 2.85 -9.22
CA ASP A 28 -0.17 4.24 -9.59
C ASP A 28 -0.40 5.17 -8.38
N ILE A 29 0.69 5.65 -7.81
CA ILE A 29 0.72 6.51 -6.62
C ILE A 29 0.04 7.86 -6.89
N ASP A 30 0.19 8.40 -8.10
CA ASP A 30 -0.42 9.68 -8.46
C ASP A 30 -1.94 9.54 -8.63
N ALA A 31 -2.38 8.41 -9.20
CA ALA A 31 -3.80 8.09 -9.29
C ALA A 31 -4.44 7.87 -7.92
N GLU A 32 -3.75 7.18 -7.02
CA GLU A 32 -4.17 7.01 -5.64
C GLU A 32 -4.32 8.37 -4.94
N GLY A 33 -3.30 9.23 -5.01
CA GLY A 33 -3.33 10.55 -4.38
C GLY A 33 -4.53 11.40 -4.83
N ARG A 34 -4.81 11.43 -6.14
CA ARG A 34 -5.97 12.14 -6.71
C ARG A 34 -7.30 11.55 -6.21
N ALA A 35 -7.40 10.23 -6.10
CA ALA A 35 -8.62 9.57 -5.63
C ALA A 35 -8.89 9.88 -4.15
N VAL A 36 -7.84 9.84 -3.32
CA VAL A 36 -7.91 10.18 -1.89
C VAL A 36 -8.32 11.64 -1.70
N GLU A 37 -7.70 12.57 -2.42
CA GLU A 37 -8.04 14.00 -2.33
C GLU A 37 -9.50 14.27 -2.72
N SER A 38 -9.98 13.65 -3.80
CA SER A 38 -11.38 13.73 -4.22
C SER A 38 -12.35 13.18 -3.17
N LEU A 39 -12.03 12.03 -2.57
CA LEU A 39 -12.84 11.42 -1.52
C LEU A 39 -12.91 12.31 -0.27
N ILE A 40 -11.78 12.83 0.19
CA ILE A 40 -11.73 13.75 1.34
C ILE A 40 -12.55 15.01 1.04
N GLY A 41 -12.44 15.55 -0.17
CA GLY A 41 -13.25 16.69 -0.62
C GLY A 41 -14.76 16.42 -0.58
N ALA A 42 -15.19 15.19 -0.87
CA ALA A 42 -16.60 14.79 -0.85
C ALA A 42 -17.16 14.52 0.56
N LEU A 43 -16.33 14.03 1.49
CA LEU A 43 -16.76 13.68 2.85
C LEU A 43 -17.06 14.90 3.74
N GLY A 44 -16.52 16.08 3.40
CA GLY A 44 -16.71 17.31 4.15
C GLY A 44 -16.00 17.30 5.52
N SER A 45 -16.11 18.42 6.25
CA SER A 45 -15.52 18.53 7.59
C SER A 45 -16.34 17.79 8.63
N SER A 46 -15.69 17.35 9.72
CA SER A 46 -16.39 16.75 10.85
C SER A 46 -17.46 17.68 11.43
N VAL A 47 -18.58 17.10 11.84
CA VAL A 47 -19.66 17.80 12.56
C VAL A 47 -19.30 18.09 14.02
N ARG A 48 -18.23 17.48 14.55
CA ARG A 48 -17.76 17.68 15.92
C ARG A 48 -16.70 18.78 15.95
N ALA A 49 -16.85 19.72 16.88
CA ALA A 49 -15.86 20.79 17.04
C ALA A 49 -14.55 20.24 17.62
N PRO A 50 -13.39 20.82 17.29
CA PRO A 50 -12.10 20.43 17.87
C PRO A 50 -12.15 20.38 19.41
N GLY A 51 -11.53 19.36 20.01
CA GLY A 51 -11.53 19.12 21.46
C GLY A 51 -12.78 18.42 22.01
N GLN A 52 -13.84 18.22 21.22
CA GLN A 52 -14.96 17.38 21.63
C GLN A 52 -14.62 15.90 21.48
N LYS A 53 -15.08 15.05 22.41
CA LYS A 53 -14.90 13.59 22.30
C LYS A 53 -15.41 13.08 20.94
N GLY A 54 -14.54 12.35 20.24
CA GLY A 54 -14.78 11.83 18.90
C GLY A 54 -14.51 12.82 17.76
N ALA A 55 -14.07 14.05 18.03
CA ALA A 55 -13.59 14.97 16.99
C ALA A 55 -12.26 14.43 16.42
N PRO A 56 -12.06 14.50 15.09
CA PRO A 56 -10.81 14.10 14.48
C PRO A 56 -9.68 15.04 14.88
N VAL A 57 -8.50 14.46 15.09
CA VAL A 57 -7.25 15.20 15.34
C VAL A 57 -6.39 15.07 14.09
N PRO A 58 -5.96 16.18 13.46
CA PRO A 58 -5.10 16.12 12.29
C PRO A 58 -3.80 15.38 12.59
N LEU A 59 -3.47 14.38 11.76
CA LEU A 59 -2.20 13.66 11.79
C LEU A 59 -1.59 13.63 10.39
N PRO A 60 -0.93 14.73 9.95
CA PRO A 60 -0.34 14.79 8.62
C PRO A 60 0.74 13.71 8.44
N GLY A 61 0.60 12.90 7.38
CA GLY A 61 1.53 11.81 7.07
C GLY A 61 1.44 10.58 7.98
N GLY A 62 0.41 10.49 8.84
CA GLY A 62 0.15 9.29 9.64
C GLY A 62 -0.65 8.25 8.87
N PHE A 63 -0.42 6.97 9.19
CA PHE A 63 -1.11 5.82 8.59
C PHE A 63 -2.46 5.50 9.26
N GLY A 64 -2.75 6.13 10.40
CA GLY A 64 -4.00 5.97 11.14
C GLY A 64 -4.76 7.27 11.38
N GLY A 65 -6.05 7.15 11.70
CA GLY A 65 -6.91 8.23 12.14
C GLY A 65 -6.85 8.42 13.66
N ILE A 66 -6.75 9.67 14.12
CA ILE A 66 -6.76 9.99 15.55
C ILE A 66 -8.07 10.72 15.90
N VAL A 67 -8.68 10.36 17.03
CA VAL A 67 -9.85 11.07 17.57
C VAL A 67 -9.68 11.41 19.05
N GLU A 68 -10.28 12.52 19.47
CA GLU A 68 -10.29 12.96 20.86
C GLU A 68 -11.02 11.96 21.77
N PHE A 69 -10.42 11.61 22.91
CA PHE A 69 -10.97 10.61 23.84
C PHE A 69 -10.81 11.00 25.32
N GLY A 70 -11.17 12.24 25.66
CA GLY A 70 -11.04 12.76 27.03
C GLY A 70 -9.57 13.09 27.35
N ASP A 71 -9.03 12.51 28.42
CA ASP A 71 -7.61 12.70 28.82
C ASP A 71 -6.62 11.90 27.96
N SER A 72 -7.10 11.22 26.92
CA SER A 72 -6.31 10.41 26.00
C SER A 72 -6.80 10.61 24.57
N ARG A 73 -6.05 10.08 23.60
CA ARG A 73 -6.45 10.02 22.19
C ARG A 73 -6.62 8.56 21.77
N LEU A 74 -7.58 8.31 20.90
CA LEU A 74 -7.79 7.00 20.30
C LEU A 74 -7.21 7.01 18.89
N ALA A 75 -6.28 6.08 18.64
CA ALA A 75 -5.75 5.81 17.31
C ALA A 75 -6.53 4.68 16.64
N LEU A 76 -6.81 4.85 15.35
CA LEU A 76 -7.59 3.93 14.53
C LEU A 76 -6.75 3.62 13.28
N ALA A 77 -6.45 2.35 13.05
CA ALA A 77 -5.86 1.86 11.82
C ALA A 77 -6.80 0.82 11.21
N THR A 78 -6.87 0.79 9.88
CA THR A 78 -7.62 -0.22 9.13
C THR A 78 -6.80 -0.66 7.92
N ASP A 79 -6.36 -1.91 7.93
CA ASP A 79 -5.64 -2.54 6.84
C ASP A 79 -6.13 -3.98 6.61
N GLY A 80 -5.82 -4.53 5.44
CA GLY A 80 -6.15 -5.88 5.04
C GLY A 80 -4.92 -6.69 4.58
N VAL A 81 -5.17 -7.92 4.17
CA VAL A 81 -4.10 -8.84 3.70
C VAL A 81 -3.70 -8.57 2.25
N GLY A 82 -4.56 -7.91 1.47
CA GLY A 82 -4.32 -7.57 0.07
C GLY A 82 -4.28 -8.79 -0.87
N SER A 83 -3.53 -8.67 -1.96
CA SER A 83 -3.42 -9.67 -3.04
C SER A 83 -2.86 -11.02 -2.58
N LYS A 84 -2.23 -11.09 -1.40
CA LYS A 84 -1.80 -12.35 -0.77
C LYS A 84 -2.96 -13.33 -0.56
N LEU A 85 -4.18 -12.84 -0.36
CA LEU A 85 -5.40 -13.69 -0.30
C LEU A 85 -5.63 -14.49 -1.59
N GLN A 86 -5.30 -13.94 -2.75
CA GLN A 86 -5.44 -14.64 -4.03
C GLN A 86 -4.50 -15.85 -4.09
N LEU A 87 -3.23 -15.66 -3.69
CA LEU A 87 -2.23 -16.73 -3.64
C LEU A 87 -2.57 -17.79 -2.59
N ALA A 88 -2.98 -17.35 -1.39
CA ALA A 88 -3.36 -18.26 -0.31
C ALA A 88 -4.55 -19.15 -0.70
N THR A 89 -5.53 -18.58 -1.41
CA THR A 89 -6.68 -19.31 -1.95
C THR A 89 -6.28 -20.31 -3.03
N GLN A 90 -5.46 -19.88 -4.01
CA GLN A 90 -5.00 -20.75 -5.11
C GLN A 90 -4.16 -21.93 -4.63
N THR A 91 -3.37 -21.73 -3.56
CA THR A 91 -2.50 -22.77 -2.99
C THR A 91 -3.16 -23.59 -1.87
N GLY A 92 -4.36 -23.19 -1.42
CA GLY A 92 -5.05 -23.81 -0.29
C GLY A 92 -4.39 -23.58 1.07
N ARG A 93 -3.44 -22.64 1.18
CA ARG A 93 -2.64 -22.38 2.38
C ARG A 93 -3.12 -21.11 3.09
N LEU A 94 -4.14 -21.24 3.94
CA LEU A 94 -4.79 -20.11 4.62
C LEU A 94 -4.29 -19.87 6.05
N GLU A 95 -3.42 -20.72 6.59
CA GLU A 95 -3.08 -20.76 8.03
C GLU A 95 -2.43 -19.46 8.54
N GLY A 96 -1.73 -18.73 7.67
CA GLY A 96 -1.06 -17.46 8.01
C GLY A 96 -1.91 -16.20 7.78
N VAL A 97 -3.01 -16.29 7.04
CA VAL A 97 -3.78 -15.12 6.56
C VAL A 97 -4.36 -14.31 7.73
N GLY A 98 -4.84 -14.97 8.78
CA GLY A 98 -5.36 -14.29 9.96
C GLY A 98 -4.28 -13.51 10.71
N ILE A 99 -3.05 -14.03 10.76
CA ILE A 99 -1.92 -13.36 11.38
C ILE A 99 -1.54 -12.13 10.57
N ASP A 100 -1.45 -12.27 9.24
CA ASP A 100 -1.16 -11.14 8.35
C ASP A 100 -2.19 -10.02 8.53
N CYS A 101 -3.47 -10.36 8.60
CA CYS A 101 -4.56 -9.38 8.77
C CYS A 101 -4.38 -8.53 10.03
N ILE A 102 -4.03 -9.15 11.16
CA ILE A 102 -3.82 -8.45 12.43
C ILE A 102 -2.50 -7.68 12.39
N ALA A 103 -1.42 -8.31 11.90
CA ALA A 103 -0.09 -7.73 11.91
C ALA A 103 -0.01 -6.43 11.11
N MET A 104 -0.70 -6.36 9.97
CA MET A 104 -0.76 -5.13 9.17
C MET A 104 -1.36 -3.95 9.95
N ASN A 105 -2.44 -4.17 10.70
CA ASN A 105 -3.06 -3.12 11.51
C ASN A 105 -2.22 -2.75 12.74
N VAL A 106 -1.64 -3.74 13.43
CA VAL A 106 -0.88 -3.51 14.67
C VAL A 106 0.45 -2.81 14.41
N ASN A 107 1.09 -3.09 13.27
CA ASN A 107 2.38 -2.47 12.92
C ASN A 107 2.25 -1.00 12.50
N ASP A 108 1.05 -0.57 12.08
CA ASP A 108 0.78 0.81 11.65
C ASP A 108 0.43 1.77 12.80
N LEU A 109 0.16 1.23 14.00
CA LEU A 109 -0.14 1.99 15.22
C LEU A 109 1.13 2.27 16.05
#